data_AF-J9DUX8-F1
#
_entry.id   AF-J9DUX8-F1
#
_cell.length_a   1.000
_cell.length_b   1.000
_cell.length_c   1.000
_cell.angle_alpha   90.00
_cell.angle_beta   90.00
_cell.angle_gamma   90.00
#
_symmetry.space_group_name_H-M   'P 1'
#
loop_
_entity.id
_entity.type
_entity.pdbx_description
1 polymer ?
#
loop_
_entity_poly.entity_id
_entity_poly.type
_entity_poly.pdbx_seq_one_letter_code
_entity_poly.pdbx_strand_id
1 'polypeptide(L)'
;MLSLDHLRLLLIKEFTVLWRSKIWSVVEIAIPLVISVPLITLVLQNSSSIKHEAQFWESFQVTGDWRDIDRRLGNMQSIYSYCGMLSQRSLGLVFPSNMDKEQILWISREIEFRYLMNNSALHPHIYKLNVKIFPTEAAMMEVLLEDYHRSFMCTKYIAGIIFGEYNSSISRLSYTIRIRQTEDPQTR
;
A
#
# COMPACT_ATOMS: atom_id res chain seq x y z
N MET A 1 -7.20 57.04 21.04
CA MET A 1 -6.00 56.70 21.83
C MET A 1 -6.35 56.30 23.27
N LEU A 2 -7.21 57.04 23.99
CA LEU A 2 -7.58 56.71 25.38
C LEU A 2 -8.12 55.28 25.65
N SER A 3 -8.79 54.61 24.70
CA SER A 3 -9.38 53.28 24.96
C SER A 3 -8.36 52.14 24.97
N LEU A 4 -7.24 52.28 24.25
CA LEU A 4 -6.17 51.28 24.20
C LEU A 4 -5.36 51.28 25.50
N ASP A 5 -5.09 52.47 26.04
CA ASP A 5 -4.43 52.60 27.34
C ASP A 5 -5.33 52.08 28.48
N HIS A 6 -6.64 52.31 28.38
CA HIS A 6 -7.61 51.77 29.35
C HIS A 6 -7.70 50.25 29.28
N LEU A 7 -7.77 49.66 28.07
CA LEU A 7 -7.75 48.21 27.86
C LEU A 7 -6.45 47.60 28.40
N ARG A 8 -5.30 48.23 28.13
CA ARG A 8 -3.99 47.77 28.60
C ARG A 8 -3.91 47.77 30.12
N LEU A 9 -4.39 48.83 30.78
CA LEU A 9 -4.42 48.91 32.24
C LEU A 9 -5.35 47.85 32.86
N LEU A 10 -6.50 47.60 32.23
CA LEU A 10 -7.42 46.54 32.66
C LEU A 10 -6.80 45.15 32.52
N LEU A 11 -6.15 44.84 31.39
CA LEU A 11 -5.47 43.57 31.18
C LEU A 11 -4.31 43.38 32.18
N ILE A 12 -3.53 44.43 32.46
CA ILE A 12 -2.45 44.37 33.45
C ILE A 12 -3.03 44.13 34.85
N LYS A 13 -4.16 44.78 35.19
CA LYS A 13 -4.84 44.57 36.46
C LYS A 13 -5.30 43.12 36.61
N GLU A 14 -6.03 42.58 35.63
CA GLU A 14 -6.51 41.19 35.66
C GLU A 14 -5.35 40.19 35.68
N PHE A 15 -4.30 40.42 34.88
CA PHE A 15 -3.10 39.58 34.89
C PHE A 15 -2.39 39.60 36.24
N THR A 16 -2.30 40.76 36.90
CA THR A 16 -1.67 40.87 38.23
C THR A 16 -2.50 40.17 39.31
N VAL A 17 -3.83 40.20 39.18
CA VAL A 17 -4.75 39.47 40.07
C VAL A 17 -4.58 37.97 39.90
N LEU A 18 -4.57 37.47 38.66
CA LEU A 18 -4.30 36.05 38.34
C LEU A 18 -2.92 35.61 38.85
N TRP A 19 -1.89 36.43 38.63
CA TRP A 19 -0.53 36.16 39.10
C TRP A 19 -0.41 36.09 40.64
N ARG A 20 -1.19 36.93 41.36
CA ARG A 20 -1.27 36.87 42.82
C ARG A 20 -2.10 35.70 43.31
N SER A 21 -3.12 35.27 42.56
CA SER A 21 -3.94 34.10 42.88
C SER A 21 -3.30 32.79 42.38
N LYS A 22 -2.01 32.57 42.70
CA LYS A 22 -1.19 31.44 42.23
C LYS A 22 -1.89 30.07 42.33
N ILE A 23 -2.72 29.88 43.36
CA ILE A 23 -3.44 28.62 43.60
C ILE A 23 -4.55 28.40 42.56
N TRP A 24 -5.32 29.45 42.25
CA TRP A 24 -6.45 29.35 41.32
C TRP A 24 -5.99 29.12 39.87
N SER A 25 -4.92 29.78 39.43
CA SER A 25 -4.37 29.56 38.08
C SER A 25 -3.76 28.17 37.91
N VAL A 26 -3.16 27.60 38.97
CA VAL A 26 -2.66 26.21 38.93
C VAL A 26 -3.81 25.23 38.86
N VAL A 27 -4.89 25.46 39.60
CA VAL A 27 -6.10 24.63 39.56
C VAL A 27 -6.75 24.67 38.17
N GLU A 28 -6.84 25.86 37.55
CA GLU A 28 -7.43 26.04 36.22
C GLU A 28 -6.67 25.31 35.11
N ILE A 29 -5.35 25.15 35.24
CA ILE A 29 -4.50 24.38 34.31
C ILE A 29 -4.48 22.89 34.65
N ALA A 30 -4.46 22.55 35.95
CA ALA A 30 -4.36 21.16 36.40
C ALA A 30 -5.62 20.35 36.10
N ILE A 31 -6.81 20.95 36.23
CA ILE A 31 -8.09 20.28 35.97
C ILE A 31 -8.18 19.71 34.53
N PRO A 32 -7.95 20.48 33.45
CA PRO A 32 -8.02 19.94 32.09
C PRO A 32 -6.93 18.91 31.80
N LEU A 33 -5.74 19.03 32.43
CA LEU A 33 -4.69 18.02 32.34
C LEU A 33 -5.10 16.70 33.01
N VAL A 34 -5.66 16.77 34.23
CA VAL A 34 -6.12 15.58 34.97
C VAL A 34 -7.30 14.91 34.29
N ILE A 35 -8.17 15.65 33.59
CA ILE A 35 -9.30 15.09 32.84
C ILE A 35 -8.85 14.54 31.48
N SER A 36 -7.90 15.17 30.80
CA SER A 36 -7.46 14.75 29.46
C SER A 36 -6.69 13.42 29.47
N VAL A 37 -5.85 13.18 30.47
CA VAL A 37 -5.06 11.94 30.59
C VAL A 37 -5.95 10.67 30.60
N PRO A 38 -6.96 10.52 31.48
CA PRO A 38 -7.83 9.35 31.49
C PRO A 38 -8.65 9.20 30.20
N LEU A 39 -9.05 10.32 29.59
CA LEU A 39 -9.75 10.34 28.30
C LEU A 39 -8.86 9.81 27.17
N ILE A 40 -7.61 10.27 27.09
CA ILE A 40 -6.62 9.79 26.11
C ILE A 40 -6.34 8.30 26.34
N THR A 41 -6.20 7.85 27.59
CA THR A 41 -5.98 6.42 27.87
C THR A 41 -7.20 5.57 27.49
N LEU A 42 -8.43 6.04 27.72
CA LEU A 42 -9.66 5.37 27.29
C LEU A 42 -9.73 5.26 25.77
N VAL A 43 -9.40 6.35 25.07
CA VAL A 43 -9.36 6.36 23.59
C VAL A 43 -8.27 5.43 23.07
N LEU A 44 -7.06 5.44 23.65
CA LEU A 44 -5.96 4.54 23.25
C LEU A 44 -6.31 3.07 23.50
N GLN A 45 -6.89 2.73 24.65
CA GLN A 45 -7.31 1.37 24.97
C GLN A 45 -8.45 0.87 24.05
N ASN A 46 -9.41 1.74 23.70
CA ASN A 46 -10.55 1.36 22.86
C ASN A 46 -10.27 1.45 21.35
N SER A 47 -9.30 2.27 20.92
CA SER A 47 -8.94 2.43 19.51
C SER A 47 -8.14 1.27 18.94
N SER A 48 -7.40 0.52 19.78
CA SER A 48 -6.56 -0.59 19.32
C SER A 48 -7.35 -1.82 18.85
N SER A 49 -8.68 -1.87 19.06
CA SER A 49 -9.50 -3.01 18.63
C SER A 49 -10.75 -2.62 17.85
N ILE A 50 -10.65 -1.65 16.93
CA ILE A 50 -11.57 -1.62 15.80
C ILE A 50 -11.27 -2.89 14.99
N LYS A 51 -11.88 -4.00 15.40
CA LYS A 51 -11.96 -5.21 14.59
C LYS A 51 -12.79 -4.80 13.39
N HIS A 52 -12.13 -4.52 12.27
CA HIS A 52 -12.84 -4.41 11.01
C HIS A 52 -13.70 -5.65 10.87
N GLU A 53 -15.01 -5.46 10.70
CA GLU A 53 -15.91 -6.58 10.44
C GLU A 53 -15.33 -7.40 9.30
N ALA A 54 -15.37 -8.72 9.44
CA ALA A 54 -14.92 -9.61 8.37
C ALA A 54 -15.68 -9.25 7.10
N GLN A 55 -14.98 -8.71 6.11
CA GLN A 55 -15.57 -8.43 4.82
C GLN A 55 -15.77 -9.77 4.13
N PHE A 56 -17.02 -10.17 3.98
CA PHE A 56 -17.40 -11.32 3.17
C PHE A 56 -17.61 -10.84 1.74
N TRP A 57 -16.90 -11.46 0.80
CA TRP A 57 -17.06 -11.18 -0.63
C TRP A 57 -17.93 -12.25 -1.27
N GLU A 58 -18.70 -11.85 -2.28
CA GLU A 58 -19.42 -12.80 -3.13
C GLU A 58 -18.42 -13.72 -3.83
N SER A 59 -18.79 -14.99 -4.00
CA SER A 59 -17.99 -15.92 -4.79
C SER A 59 -17.95 -15.46 -6.24
N PHE A 60 -16.76 -15.40 -6.83
CA PHE A 60 -16.58 -15.02 -8.23
C PHE A 60 -15.64 -16.02 -8.93
N GLN A 61 -15.78 -16.13 -10.25
CA GLN A 61 -14.92 -16.97 -11.06
C GLN A 61 -13.72 -16.15 -11.56
N VAL A 62 -12.50 -16.64 -11.31
CA VAL A 62 -11.26 -16.03 -11.83
C VAL A 62 -11.10 -16.43 -13.30
N THR A 63 -10.94 -15.44 -14.19
CA THR A 63 -10.77 -15.68 -15.64
C THR A 63 -9.31 -15.89 -16.03
N GLY A 64 -8.37 -15.44 -15.19
CA GLY A 64 -6.94 -15.50 -15.41
C GLY A 64 -6.42 -14.44 -16.38
N ASP A 65 -7.17 -13.37 -16.64
CA ASP A 65 -6.84 -12.35 -17.65
C ASP A 65 -6.97 -10.92 -17.11
N TRP A 66 -6.83 -9.92 -17.98
CA TRP A 66 -6.91 -8.50 -17.60
C TRP A 66 -8.21 -8.13 -16.87
N ARG A 67 -9.30 -8.87 -17.05
CA ARG A 67 -10.59 -8.58 -16.43
C ARG A 67 -10.57 -8.81 -14.92
N ASP A 68 -9.70 -9.68 -14.42
CA ASP A 68 -9.52 -9.87 -12.98
C ASP A 68 -8.77 -8.69 -12.34
N ILE A 69 -7.98 -7.95 -13.11
CA ILE A 69 -7.21 -6.79 -12.63
C ILE A 69 -8.11 -5.56 -12.46
N ASP A 70 -9.06 -5.36 -13.38
CA ASP A 70 -10.02 -4.23 -13.35
C ASP A 70 -11.31 -4.56 -12.57
N ARG A 71 -11.41 -5.77 -12.01
CA ARG A 71 -12.64 -6.19 -11.33
C ARG A 71 -12.88 -5.37 -10.07
N ARG A 72 -14.11 -4.89 -9.91
CA ARG A 72 -14.62 -4.29 -8.68
C ARG A 72 -15.51 -5.32 -8.00
N LEU A 73 -15.08 -5.83 -6.85
CA LEU A 73 -15.83 -6.82 -6.07
C LEU A 73 -16.32 -6.15 -4.79
N GLY A 74 -17.57 -5.66 -4.81
CA GLY A 74 -18.13 -4.87 -3.71
C GLY A 74 -17.25 -3.65 -3.42
N ASN A 75 -16.69 -3.60 -2.19
CA ASN A 75 -15.80 -2.52 -1.74
C ASN A 75 -14.31 -2.75 -2.07
N MET A 76 -13.96 -3.87 -2.70
CA MET A 76 -12.58 -4.14 -3.11
C MET A 76 -12.23 -3.22 -4.29
N GLN A 77 -11.29 -2.30 -4.04
CA GLN A 77 -10.76 -1.42 -5.08
C GLN A 77 -10.02 -2.26 -6.13
N SER A 78 -10.16 -1.90 -7.40
CA SER A 78 -9.40 -2.54 -8.46
C SER A 78 -7.90 -2.27 -8.26
N ILE A 79 -7.07 -3.25 -8.64
CA ILE A 79 -5.60 -3.18 -8.57
C ILE A 79 -5.09 -1.96 -9.39
N TYR A 80 -5.88 -1.51 -10.35
CA TYR A 80 -5.68 -0.33 -11.18
C TYR A 80 -5.49 0.98 -10.39
N SER A 81 -6.10 1.12 -9.21
CA SER A 81 -6.19 2.40 -8.50
C SER A 81 -4.98 2.80 -7.66
N TYR A 82 -3.98 1.92 -7.50
CA TYR A 82 -2.97 2.11 -6.45
C TYR A 82 -1.85 3.13 -6.77
N CYS A 83 -1.70 3.61 -8.01
CA CYS A 83 -0.84 4.77 -8.29
C CYS A 83 -1.05 5.36 -9.70
N GLY A 84 -1.99 6.32 -9.82
CA GLY A 84 -2.21 7.09 -11.05
C GLY A 84 -2.50 6.25 -12.31
N MET A 85 -2.54 6.91 -13.48
CA MET A 85 -2.75 6.27 -14.79
C MET A 85 -1.49 5.52 -15.29
N LEU A 86 -0.89 4.65 -14.48
CA LEU A 86 0.10 3.70 -14.99
C LEU A 86 -0.63 2.52 -15.61
N SER A 87 -1.11 2.74 -16.84
CA SER A 87 -1.63 1.73 -17.77
C SER A 87 -0.63 0.62 -18.10
N GLN A 88 0.63 0.78 -17.68
CA GLN A 88 1.69 -0.18 -17.92
C GLN A 88 2.37 -0.57 -16.61
N ARG A 89 2.45 -1.87 -16.37
CA ARG A 89 3.16 -2.45 -15.23
C ARG A 89 4.06 -3.59 -15.67
N SER A 90 5.10 -3.85 -14.89
CA SER A 90 6.06 -4.91 -15.19
C SER A 90 5.94 -6.11 -14.26
N LEU A 91 6.21 -7.31 -14.77
CA LEU A 91 6.28 -8.56 -14.01
C LEU A 91 7.65 -9.18 -14.22
N GLY A 92 8.40 -9.40 -13.14
CA GLY A 92 9.69 -10.09 -13.21
C GLY A 92 9.48 -11.60 -13.25
N LEU A 93 10.18 -12.30 -14.14
CA LEU A 93 10.16 -13.76 -14.24
C LEU A 93 11.58 -14.32 -14.15
N VAL A 94 11.74 -15.39 -13.38
CA VAL A 94 12.96 -16.22 -13.31
C VAL A 94 12.57 -17.65 -13.65
N PHE A 95 13.25 -18.24 -14.62
CA PHE A 95 12.99 -19.61 -15.07
C PHE A 95 14.10 -20.57 -14.63
N PRO A 96 13.82 -21.88 -14.56
CA PRO A 96 14.84 -22.89 -14.31
C PRO A 96 15.95 -22.87 -15.36
N SER A 97 17.19 -23.10 -14.94
CA SER A 97 18.38 -23.03 -15.81
C SER A 97 18.37 -24.03 -16.97
N ASN A 98 17.60 -25.12 -16.83
CA ASN A 98 17.49 -26.21 -17.80
C ASN A 98 16.33 -26.03 -18.79
N MET A 99 15.58 -24.93 -18.69
CA MET A 99 14.46 -24.66 -19.60
C MET A 99 14.94 -24.07 -20.92
N ASP A 100 14.31 -24.51 -22.00
CA ASP A 100 14.64 -24.02 -23.34
C ASP A 100 14.30 -22.53 -23.52
N LYS A 101 15.16 -21.80 -24.23
CA LYS A 101 15.01 -20.35 -24.42
C LYS A 101 13.77 -19.99 -25.24
N GLU A 102 13.40 -20.80 -26.22
CA GLU A 102 12.21 -20.55 -27.02
C GLU A 102 10.95 -20.75 -26.17
N GLN A 103 10.93 -21.77 -25.33
CA GLN A 103 9.85 -22.00 -24.37
C GLN A 103 9.71 -20.84 -23.37
N ILE A 104 10.84 -20.36 -22.81
CA ILE A 104 10.86 -19.20 -21.91
C ILE A 104 10.24 -17.97 -22.60
N LEU A 105 10.64 -17.68 -23.83
CA LEU A 105 10.13 -16.54 -24.58
C LEU A 105 8.66 -16.71 -24.94
N TRP A 106 8.23 -17.91 -25.31
CA TRP A 106 6.84 -18.22 -25.60
C TRP A 106 5.95 -18.02 -24.38
N ILE A 107 6.31 -18.59 -23.22
CA ILE A 107 5.57 -18.42 -21.96
C ILE A 107 5.49 -16.93 -21.59
N SER A 108 6.61 -16.21 -21.70
CA SER A 108 6.67 -14.79 -21.37
C SER A 108 5.71 -13.97 -22.24
N ARG A 109 5.69 -14.21 -23.56
CA ARG A 109 4.77 -13.55 -24.49
C ARG A 109 3.32 -13.91 -24.24
N GLU A 110 3.04 -15.17 -23.93
CA GLU A 110 1.68 -15.64 -23.62
C GLU A 110 1.13 -14.95 -22.37
N ILE A 111 1.97 -14.78 -21.33
CA ILE A 111 1.62 -14.02 -20.13
C ILE A 111 1.34 -12.55 -20.47
N GLU A 112 2.22 -11.89 -21.23
CA GLU A 112 1.99 -10.50 -21.66
C GLU A 112 0.67 -10.35 -22.43
N PHE A 113 0.41 -11.26 -23.37
CA PHE A 113 -0.76 -11.23 -24.23
C PHE A 113 -2.05 -11.46 -23.45
N ARG A 114 -2.05 -12.38 -22.48
CA ARG A 114 -3.22 -12.69 -21.65
C ARG A 114 -3.73 -11.48 -20.86
N TYR A 115 -2.82 -10.61 -20.45
CA TYR A 115 -3.15 -9.39 -19.70
C TYR A 115 -3.15 -8.13 -20.57
N LEU A 116 -3.05 -8.27 -21.90
CA LEU A 116 -3.14 -7.13 -22.81
C LEU A 116 -4.60 -6.74 -23.00
N MET A 117 -4.96 -5.54 -22.53
CA MET A 117 -6.26 -4.94 -22.77
C MET A 117 -6.18 -3.94 -23.92
N ASN A 118 -6.57 -4.36 -25.11
CA ASN A 118 -6.69 -3.50 -26.28
C ASN A 118 -8.17 -3.19 -26.55
N ASN A 119 -8.52 -1.90 -26.61
CA ASN A 119 -9.84 -1.39 -27.05
C ASN A 119 -11.05 -2.12 -26.45
N SER A 120 -11.39 -1.80 -25.20
CA SER A 120 -12.75 -2.04 -24.70
C SER A 120 -13.59 -0.79 -24.92
N ALA A 121 -14.68 -0.89 -25.69
CA ALA A 121 -15.64 0.20 -25.84
C ALA A 121 -16.33 0.59 -24.50
N LEU A 122 -16.24 -0.28 -23.49
CA LEU A 122 -16.87 -0.13 -22.17
C LEU A 122 -15.94 0.48 -21.11
N HIS A 123 -14.63 0.51 -21.33
CA HIS A 123 -13.65 0.92 -20.32
C HIS A 123 -12.63 1.88 -20.96
N PRO A 124 -12.52 3.13 -20.48
CA PRO A 124 -11.65 4.17 -21.07
C PRO A 124 -10.14 3.96 -20.79
N HIS A 125 -9.73 2.74 -20.48
CA HIS A 125 -8.41 2.43 -19.93
C HIS A 125 -7.74 1.30 -20.71
N ILE A 126 -6.46 1.49 -20.97
CA ILE A 126 -5.57 0.47 -21.57
C ILE A 126 -4.77 -0.09 -20.41
N TYR A 127 -4.63 -1.41 -20.34
CA TYR A 127 -3.71 -2.06 -19.41
C TYR A 127 -2.75 -2.95 -20.20
N LYS A 128 -1.45 -2.81 -19.92
CA LYS A 128 -0.38 -3.55 -20.55
C LYS A 128 0.55 -4.11 -19.49
N LEU A 129 0.63 -5.43 -19.44
CA LEU A 129 1.66 -6.14 -18.68
C LEU A 129 2.94 -6.25 -19.53
N ASN A 130 4.07 -5.86 -18.95
CA ASN A 130 5.40 -6.03 -19.54
C ASN A 130 6.16 -7.09 -18.75
N VAL A 131 6.60 -8.15 -19.39
CA VAL A 131 7.34 -9.23 -18.73
C VAL A 131 8.84 -8.98 -18.87
N LYS A 132 9.55 -9.05 -17.74
CA LYS A 132 11.00 -8.94 -17.68
C LYS A 132 11.59 -10.24 -17.18
N ILE A 133 12.38 -10.88 -18.04
CA ILE A 133 13.07 -12.12 -17.72
C ILE A 133 14.40 -11.77 -17.05
N PHE A 134 14.64 -12.33 -15.87
CA PHE A 134 15.86 -12.16 -15.11
C PHE A 134 16.68 -13.46 -15.13
N PRO A 135 18.02 -13.36 -15.14
CA PRO A 135 18.89 -14.54 -15.17
C PRO A 135 18.90 -15.30 -13.84
N THR A 136 18.69 -14.60 -12.72
CA THR A 136 18.73 -15.18 -11.37
C THR A 136 17.69 -14.52 -10.46
N GLU A 137 17.30 -15.23 -9.40
CA GLU A 137 16.45 -14.67 -8.34
C GLU A 137 17.06 -13.41 -7.72
N ALA A 138 18.36 -13.43 -7.41
CA ALA A 138 19.06 -12.29 -6.82
C ALA A 138 18.96 -11.02 -7.69
N ALA A 139 19.20 -11.14 -9.01
CA ALA A 139 19.10 -10.01 -9.93
C ALA A 139 17.67 -9.45 -10.03
N MET A 140 16.67 -10.33 -9.97
CA MET A 140 15.27 -9.90 -9.93
C MET A 140 14.96 -9.16 -8.62
N MET A 141 15.38 -9.72 -7.48
CA MET A 141 15.11 -9.16 -6.16
C MET A 141 15.77 -7.79 -5.98
N GLU A 142 17.00 -7.60 -6.47
CA GLU A 142 17.68 -6.31 -6.47
C GLU A 142 16.86 -5.23 -7.18
N VAL A 143 16.34 -5.53 -8.38
CA VAL A 143 15.52 -4.58 -9.16
C VAL A 143 14.16 -4.32 -8.50
N LEU A 144 13.53 -5.33 -7.90
CA LEU A 144 12.27 -5.16 -7.18
C LEU A 144 12.45 -4.29 -5.93
N LEU A 145 13.54 -4.50 -5.19
CA LEU A 145 13.88 -3.69 -4.01
C LEU A 145 14.22 -2.25 -4.40
N GLU A 146 15.00 -2.04 -5.45
CA GLU A 146 15.33 -0.70 -5.93
C GLU A 146 14.07 0.08 -6.36
N ASP A 147 13.19 -0.57 -7.13
CA ASP A 147 11.90 0.01 -7.56
C ASP A 147 11.01 0.39 -6.37
N TYR A 148 11.03 -0.43 -5.32
CA TYR A 148 10.33 -0.14 -4.06
C TYR A 148 10.95 1.03 -3.28
N HIS A 149 12.28 1.07 -3.12
CA HIS A 149 12.97 2.16 -2.42
C HIS A 149 12.79 3.50 -3.15
N ARG A 150 12.68 3.50 -4.48
CA ARG A 150 12.39 4.71 -5.26
C ARG A 150 10.99 5.25 -5.00
N SER A 151 9.99 4.39 -4.83
CA SER A 151 8.64 4.82 -4.47
C SER A 151 7.82 3.72 -3.81
N PHE A 152 7.51 3.89 -2.53
CA PHE A 152 6.66 2.95 -1.79
C PHE A 152 5.25 2.78 -2.40
N MET A 153 4.70 3.85 -2.98
CA MET A 153 3.35 3.87 -3.54
C MET A 153 3.31 3.48 -5.03
N CYS A 154 4.35 3.82 -5.79
CA CYS A 154 4.32 3.88 -7.24
C CYS A 154 5.44 3.07 -7.90
N THR A 155 5.48 1.76 -7.65
CA THR A 155 6.53 0.91 -8.23
C THR A 155 6.19 0.48 -9.66
N LYS A 156 7.18 0.36 -10.53
CA LYS A 156 7.03 -0.13 -11.90
C LYS A 156 6.66 -1.61 -11.97
N TYR A 157 7.13 -2.43 -11.03
CA TYR A 157 6.90 -3.87 -10.96
C TYR A 157 5.75 -4.24 -10.03
N ILE A 158 4.91 -5.19 -10.45
CA ILE A 158 3.82 -5.73 -9.61
C ILE A 158 4.38 -6.77 -8.65
N ALA A 159 5.15 -7.71 -9.20
CA ALA A 159 5.75 -8.82 -8.48
C ALA A 159 6.92 -9.41 -9.28
N GLY A 160 7.65 -10.31 -8.63
CA GLY A 160 8.51 -11.29 -9.26
C GLY A 160 7.89 -12.68 -9.18
N ILE A 161 8.09 -13.52 -10.20
CA ILE A 161 7.72 -14.93 -10.19
C ILE A 161 8.97 -15.76 -10.46
N ILE A 162 9.20 -16.74 -9.60
CA ILE A 162 10.30 -17.69 -9.72
C ILE A 162 9.69 -19.04 -10.03
N PHE A 163 9.89 -19.53 -11.24
CA PHE A 163 9.47 -20.86 -11.63
C PHE A 163 10.47 -21.87 -11.08
N GLY A 164 10.03 -22.74 -10.17
CA GLY A 164 10.84 -23.83 -9.63
C GLY A 164 10.79 -25.06 -10.53
N GLU A 165 9.59 -25.44 -10.96
CA GLU A 165 9.36 -26.60 -11.83
C GLU A 165 8.28 -26.26 -12.86
N TYR A 166 8.55 -26.56 -14.13
CA TYR A 166 7.55 -26.53 -15.19
C TYR A 166 7.68 -27.81 -16.01
N ASN A 167 6.65 -28.65 -15.92
CA ASN A 167 6.55 -29.85 -16.73
C ASN A 167 5.13 -29.98 -17.29
N SER A 168 4.99 -29.68 -18.58
CA SER A 168 3.71 -29.73 -19.29
C SER A 168 3.19 -31.16 -19.45
N SER A 169 4.06 -32.17 -19.54
CA SER A 169 3.67 -33.58 -19.73
C SER A 169 2.95 -34.18 -18.53
N ILE A 170 3.28 -33.72 -17.32
CA ILE A 170 2.64 -34.17 -16.06
C ILE A 170 1.77 -33.08 -15.43
N SER A 171 1.49 -31.98 -16.16
CA SER A 171 0.70 -30.84 -15.68
C SER A 171 1.19 -30.28 -14.34
N ARG A 172 2.51 -30.26 -14.12
CA ARG A 172 3.11 -29.81 -12.87
C ARG A 172 3.75 -28.44 -13.05
N LEU A 173 3.30 -27.49 -12.24
CA LEU A 173 3.81 -26.14 -12.16
C LEU A 173 4.10 -25.80 -10.70
N SER A 174 5.36 -25.50 -10.40
CA SER A 174 5.80 -24.96 -9.11
C SER A 174 6.38 -23.58 -9.34
N TYR A 175 5.87 -22.60 -8.60
CA TYR A 175 6.36 -21.23 -8.68
C TYR A 175 6.23 -20.52 -7.33
N THR A 176 7.10 -19.56 -7.10
CA THR A 176 7.07 -18.67 -5.94
C THR A 176 6.78 -17.26 -6.43
N ILE A 177 5.79 -16.60 -5.81
CA ILE A 177 5.52 -15.18 -6.05
C ILE A 177 6.27 -14.36 -5.01
N ARG A 178 7.10 -13.43 -5.45
CA ARG A 178 7.75 -12.42 -4.63
C ARG A 178 7.00 -11.11 -4.78
N ILE A 179 6.26 -10.74 -3.74
CA ILE A 179 5.54 -9.46 -3.65
C ILE A 179 6.41 -8.49 -2.84
N ARG A 180 6.22 -7.18 -3.06
CA ARG A 180 6.94 -6.00 -2.52
C ARG A 180 7.38 -6.03 -1.06
N GLN A 181 6.88 -6.93 -0.22
CA GLN A 181 7.28 -7.06 1.17
C GLN A 181 7.85 -8.44 1.40
N THR A 182 9.17 -8.50 1.55
CA THR A 182 9.82 -9.39 2.51
C THR A 182 11.26 -8.90 2.68
N GLU A 183 11.43 -7.64 3.13
CA GLU A 183 12.46 -7.45 4.14
C GLU A 183 11.96 -8.27 5.33
N ASP A 184 12.63 -9.37 5.62
CA ASP A 184 12.31 -10.19 6.78
C ASP A 184 12.40 -9.28 8.01
N PRO A 185 11.32 -9.07 8.79
CA PRO A 185 11.37 -8.23 9.98
C PRO A 185 12.44 -8.68 10.99
N GLN A 186 13.02 -9.87 10.83
CA GLN A 186 14.16 -10.36 11.61
C GLN A 186 15.54 -9.81 11.19
N THR A 187 15.63 -9.00 10.13
CA THR A 187 16.90 -8.43 9.64
C THR A 187 17.15 -6.97 10.03
N ARG A 188 16.47 -6.48 11.07
CA ARG A 188 16.80 -5.19 11.72
C ARG A 188 17.27 -5.37 13.16
#